data_AF-A0A846NFE5-F1
#
_entry.id   AF-A0A846NFE5-F1
#
_cell.length_a   1.000
_cell.length_b   1.000
_cell.length_c   1.000
_cell.angle_alpha   90.00
_cell.angle_beta   90.00
_cell.angle_gamma   90.00
#
_symmetry.space_group_name_H-M   'P 1'
#
loop_
_entity.id
_entity.type
_entity.pdbx_description
1 polymer ?
#
loop_
_entity_poly.entity_id
_entity_poly.type
_entity_poly.pdbx_seq_one_letter_code
_entity_poly.pdbx_strand_id
1 'polypeptide(L)'
;MNKKLLSLLLVPLMLMPLMGFAYAHWSDRVTKQIKLHAGTVEVDIVRWHIDEINSYDVSCDGIVGIWGDYPIEQQPHYDPNVKYEVIIEMVRDADNQVVEIYITADPVFPGWTLWFKMLIHNKGRLSVQSDIHHWNWIGPEDTDPCWLIADYGQYPDDRNIPTYVDPDTGDRYEILDYSEALYDHDDTNNPDCVPPCTNFDHYLYYPDGTSRPTVGETTAILKPCQSLLLSERITFNAQPPPVGIGEYVQCHWFRLAKELGFKQYILDQPWSSFGWTKPTPP
;
A
#
# COMPACT_ATOMS: atom_id res chain seq x y z
N MET A 1 -21.53 87.12 24.86
CA MET A 1 -21.23 85.77 25.38
C MET A 1 -19.88 85.79 26.09
N ASN A 2 -19.77 85.24 27.29
CA ASN A 2 -18.51 85.21 28.04
C ASN A 2 -17.54 84.22 27.38
N LYS A 3 -16.40 84.71 26.88
CA LYS A 3 -15.39 83.89 26.18
C LYS A 3 -14.89 82.73 27.04
N LYS A 4 -14.88 82.91 28.36
CA LYS A 4 -14.51 81.86 29.32
C LYS A 4 -15.54 80.72 29.36
N LEU A 5 -16.83 81.03 29.24
CA LEU A 5 -17.91 80.04 29.22
C LEU A 5 -17.90 79.22 27.92
N LEU A 6 -17.61 79.89 26.79
CA LEU A 6 -17.52 79.24 25.48
C LEU A 6 -16.35 78.25 25.40
N SER A 7 -15.16 78.62 25.90
CA SER A 7 -14.03 77.71 25.97
C SER A 7 -14.26 76.53 26.92
N LEU A 8 -14.92 76.76 28.06
CA LEU A 8 -15.28 75.69 29.01
C LEU A 8 -16.22 74.65 28.37
N LEU A 9 -17.06 75.07 27.41
CA LEU A 9 -18.04 74.21 26.76
C LEU A 9 -17.46 73.51 25.50
N LEU A 10 -16.59 74.20 24.76
CA LEU A 10 -15.98 73.66 23.53
C LEU A 10 -14.85 72.66 23.78
N VAL A 11 -14.04 72.84 24.83
CA VAL A 11 -12.89 71.95 25.09
C VAL A 11 -13.33 70.50 25.39
N PRO A 12 -14.32 70.23 26.28
CA PRO A 12 -14.82 68.88 26.50
C PRO A 12 -15.45 68.27 25.24
N LEU A 13 -16.14 69.10 24.45
CA LEU A 13 -16.79 68.66 23.21
C LEU A 13 -15.77 68.24 22.14
N MET A 14 -14.61 68.91 22.09
CA MET A 14 -13.50 68.53 21.21
C MET A 14 -12.67 67.35 21.74
N LEU A 15 -12.74 67.04 23.04
CA LEU A 15 -12.03 65.90 23.64
C LEU A 15 -12.85 64.59 23.60
N MET A 16 -14.18 64.65 23.46
CA MET A 16 -15.03 63.45 23.32
C MET A 16 -14.63 62.53 22.14
N PRO A 17 -14.32 63.02 20.93
CA PRO A 17 -13.90 62.17 19.82
C PRO A 17 -12.60 61.40 20.11
N LEU A 18 -11.65 62.02 20.83
CA LEU A 18 -10.38 61.39 21.21
C LEU A 18 -10.58 60.22 22.18
N MET A 19 -11.58 60.31 23.09
CA MET A 19 -11.94 59.18 23.96
C MET A 19 -12.57 58.02 23.16
N GLY A 20 -13.35 58.31 22.12
CA GLY A 20 -13.91 57.31 21.22
C GLY A 20 -12.85 56.56 20.41
N PHE A 21 -11.84 57.28 19.88
CA PHE A 21 -10.70 56.66 19.19
C PHE A 21 -9.81 55.82 20.12
N ALA A 22 -9.59 56.26 21.36
CA ALA A 22 -8.83 55.48 22.34
C ALA A 22 -9.55 54.18 22.76
N TYR A 23 -10.88 54.21 22.90
CA TYR A 23 -11.68 53.03 23.25
C TYR A 23 -11.74 51.99 22.12
N ALA A 24 -11.86 52.44 20.87
CA ALA A 24 -11.89 51.55 19.70
C ALA A 24 -10.57 50.77 19.53
N HIS A 25 -9.42 51.34 19.91
CA HIS A 25 -8.11 50.70 19.79
C HIS A 25 -7.74 49.73 20.92
N TRP A 26 -8.52 49.65 22.01
CA TRP A 26 -8.24 48.76 23.15
C TRP A 26 -9.02 47.44 23.12
N SER A 27 -9.88 47.22 22.13
CA SER A 27 -10.61 45.95 22.00
C SER A 27 -10.78 45.47 20.56
N ASP A 28 -9.74 45.62 19.74
CA ASP A 28 -9.68 44.89 18.48
C ASP A 28 -9.17 43.47 18.72
N ARG A 29 -10.11 42.51 18.73
CA ARG A 29 -9.82 41.07 18.77
C ARG A 29 -10.16 40.45 17.42
N VAL A 30 -9.14 40.16 16.62
CA VAL A 30 -9.28 39.30 15.44
C VAL A 30 -9.23 37.85 15.89
N THR A 31 -10.38 37.18 15.90
CA THR A 31 -10.47 35.75 16.20
C THR A 31 -10.52 34.97 14.89
N LYS A 32 -9.38 34.43 14.43
CA LYS A 32 -9.34 33.57 13.25
C LYS A 32 -9.63 32.12 13.67
N GLN A 33 -10.80 31.62 13.33
CA GLN A 33 -11.10 30.19 13.45
C GLN A 33 -10.56 29.50 12.21
N ILE A 34 -9.51 28.69 12.37
CA ILE A 34 -8.93 27.88 11.30
C ILE A 34 -9.45 26.46 11.50
N LYS A 35 -10.19 25.93 10.51
CA LYS A 35 -10.46 24.51 10.41
C LYS A 35 -9.34 23.88 9.58
N LEU A 36 -8.48 23.12 10.24
CA LEU A 36 -7.46 22.33 9.57
C LEU A 36 -8.06 20.97 9.24
N HIS A 37 -8.06 20.62 7.96
CA HIS A 37 -8.31 19.24 7.52
C HIS A 37 -6.95 18.70 7.09
N ALA A 38 -6.37 17.82 7.89
CA ALA A 38 -5.18 17.08 7.47
C ALA A 38 -5.59 16.15 6.32
N GLY A 39 -4.83 16.15 5.23
CA GLY A 39 -5.06 15.18 4.15
C GLY A 39 -4.94 13.76 4.69
N THR A 40 -5.68 12.84 4.09
CA THR A 40 -5.60 11.42 4.40
C THR A 40 -4.50 10.76 3.56
N VAL A 41 -3.80 9.81 4.17
CA VAL A 41 -2.97 8.83 3.48
C VAL A 41 -3.91 7.72 3.04
N GLU A 42 -4.03 7.49 1.74
CA GLU A 42 -4.93 6.49 1.16
C GLU A 42 -4.20 5.82 0.00
N VAL A 43 -4.02 4.50 0.09
CA VAL A 43 -3.45 3.66 -0.96
C VAL A 43 -4.45 2.58 -1.32
N ASP A 44 -4.53 2.24 -2.60
CA ASP A 44 -5.47 1.26 -3.16
C ASP A 44 -4.74 0.33 -4.14
N ILE A 45 -5.09 -0.95 -4.14
CA ILE A 45 -4.60 -1.91 -5.13
C ILE A 45 -5.54 -1.87 -6.34
N VAL A 46 -5.14 -1.13 -7.37
CA VAL A 46 -5.99 -0.89 -8.54
C VAL A 46 -6.05 -2.09 -9.47
N ARG A 47 -4.95 -2.85 -9.53
CA ARG A 47 -4.82 -3.99 -10.43
C ARG A 47 -3.81 -4.97 -9.89
N TRP A 48 -3.98 -6.24 -10.20
CA TRP A 48 -2.99 -7.28 -9.97
C TRP A 48 -2.97 -8.28 -11.12
N HIS A 49 -1.91 -9.08 -11.19
CA HIS A 49 -1.71 -10.10 -12.21
C HIS A 49 -0.74 -11.18 -11.72
N ILE A 50 -0.97 -12.43 -12.10
CA ILE A 50 0.01 -13.51 -11.93
C ILE A 50 0.69 -13.74 -13.27
N ASP A 51 1.99 -13.47 -13.31
CA ASP A 51 2.82 -13.68 -14.50
C ASP A 51 3.22 -15.14 -14.67
N GLU A 52 3.49 -15.82 -13.56
CA GLU A 52 3.98 -17.20 -13.55
C GLU A 52 3.45 -17.92 -12.32
N ILE A 53 2.92 -19.12 -12.53
CA ILE A 53 2.62 -20.07 -11.46
C ILE A 53 2.80 -21.48 -12.00
N ASN A 54 3.42 -22.35 -11.22
CA ASN A 54 3.52 -23.78 -11.53
C ASN A 54 2.72 -24.58 -10.48
N SER A 55 1.40 -24.54 -10.57
CA SER A 55 0.54 -25.43 -9.78
C SER A 55 0.17 -26.69 -10.58
N TYR A 56 -0.20 -27.75 -9.89
CA TYR A 56 -0.72 -28.98 -10.50
C TYR A 56 -2.24 -29.02 -10.38
N ASP A 57 -2.90 -29.57 -11.39
CA ASP A 57 -4.28 -30.02 -11.30
C ASP A 57 -4.31 -31.36 -10.56
N VAL A 58 -4.45 -31.29 -9.23
CA VAL A 58 -4.40 -32.48 -8.36
C VAL A 58 -5.75 -33.18 -8.33
N SER A 59 -6.82 -32.42 -8.46
CA SER A 59 -8.18 -32.95 -8.53
C SER A 59 -8.49 -33.62 -9.89
N CYS A 60 -7.66 -33.39 -10.92
CA CYS A 60 -7.78 -33.90 -12.28
C CYS A 60 -9.08 -33.47 -12.97
N ASP A 61 -9.57 -32.27 -12.67
CA ASP A 61 -10.83 -31.74 -13.19
C ASP A 61 -10.64 -30.74 -14.35
N GLY A 62 -9.39 -30.39 -14.66
CA GLY A 62 -9.02 -29.43 -15.69
C GLY A 62 -9.04 -27.97 -15.23
N ILE A 63 -9.24 -27.69 -13.94
CA ILE A 63 -9.39 -26.34 -13.35
C ILE A 63 -8.39 -26.14 -12.22
N VAL A 64 -7.22 -25.58 -12.54
CA VAL A 64 -6.14 -25.33 -11.56
C VAL A 64 -6.48 -24.21 -10.56
N GLY A 65 -7.43 -23.31 -10.85
CA GLY A 65 -7.76 -22.24 -9.92
C GLY A 65 -8.91 -21.34 -10.33
N ILE A 66 -9.43 -20.60 -9.34
CA ILE A 66 -10.42 -19.53 -9.51
C ILE A 66 -9.77 -18.16 -9.31
N TRP A 67 -10.19 -17.25 -10.17
CA TRP A 67 -9.68 -15.89 -10.26
C TRP A 67 -10.86 -14.94 -10.36
N GLY A 68 -10.93 -13.90 -9.52
CA GLY A 68 -11.76 -12.76 -9.88
C GLY A 68 -12.21 -11.86 -8.74
N ASP A 69 -13.14 -10.97 -9.11
CA ASP A 69 -13.47 -9.78 -8.33
C ASP A 69 -14.54 -9.97 -7.25
N TYR A 70 -15.13 -11.17 -7.23
CA TYR A 70 -16.25 -11.52 -6.37
C TYR A 70 -15.86 -12.59 -5.37
N PRO A 71 -16.55 -12.63 -4.20
CA PRO A 71 -16.44 -13.75 -3.27
C PRO A 71 -16.56 -15.08 -4.02
N ILE A 72 -15.81 -16.08 -3.57
CA ILE A 72 -15.71 -17.35 -4.28
C ILE A 72 -17.09 -17.94 -4.56
N GLU A 73 -18.05 -17.81 -3.63
CA GLU A 73 -19.41 -18.34 -3.77
C GLU A 73 -20.26 -17.63 -4.83
N GLN A 74 -19.83 -16.48 -5.32
CA GLN A 74 -20.51 -15.68 -6.34
C GLN A 74 -19.88 -15.80 -7.73
N GLN A 75 -18.76 -16.52 -7.85
CA GLN A 75 -18.09 -16.72 -9.14
C GLN A 75 -18.97 -17.62 -10.04
N PRO A 76 -19.14 -17.28 -11.33
CA PRO A 76 -20.04 -18.00 -12.25
C PRO A 76 -19.62 -19.46 -12.51
N HIS A 77 -18.40 -19.83 -12.14
CA HIS A 77 -17.84 -21.17 -12.27
C HIS A 77 -17.51 -21.83 -10.92
N TYR A 78 -17.95 -21.22 -9.81
CA TYR A 78 -17.78 -21.84 -8.51
C TYR A 78 -18.71 -23.04 -8.38
N ASP A 79 -18.10 -24.19 -8.11
CA ASP A 79 -18.78 -25.38 -7.66
C ASP A 79 -18.22 -25.71 -6.28
N PRO A 80 -19.03 -25.70 -5.20
CA PRO A 80 -18.57 -26.03 -3.87
C PRO A 80 -18.09 -27.49 -3.73
N ASN A 81 -18.32 -28.33 -4.75
CA ASN A 81 -17.83 -29.71 -4.81
C ASN A 81 -16.52 -29.84 -5.61
N VAL A 82 -16.07 -28.78 -6.26
CA VAL A 82 -14.78 -28.71 -6.96
C VAL A 82 -13.70 -28.23 -5.99
N LYS A 83 -12.54 -28.86 -6.06
CA LYS A 83 -11.37 -28.46 -5.28
C LYS A 83 -10.45 -27.65 -6.18
N TYR A 84 -10.28 -26.37 -5.88
CA TYR A 84 -9.38 -25.49 -6.60
C TYR A 84 -8.00 -25.52 -5.96
N GLU A 85 -6.96 -25.72 -6.75
CA GLU A 85 -5.59 -25.76 -6.22
C GLU A 85 -4.99 -24.37 -5.99
N VAL A 86 -5.53 -23.34 -6.65
CA VAL A 86 -5.15 -21.94 -6.42
C VAL A 86 -6.41 -21.07 -6.33
N ILE A 87 -6.54 -20.34 -5.24
CA ILE A 87 -7.66 -19.43 -4.98
C ILE A 87 -7.10 -18.05 -4.69
N ILE A 88 -7.63 -17.03 -5.36
CA ILE A 88 -7.27 -15.63 -5.11
C ILE A 88 -8.50 -14.86 -4.67
N GLU A 89 -8.41 -14.24 -3.50
CA GLU A 89 -9.50 -13.46 -2.92
C GLU A 89 -9.05 -12.03 -2.65
N MET A 90 -9.94 -11.07 -2.90
CA MET A 90 -9.67 -9.66 -2.59
C MET A 90 -10.50 -9.22 -1.40
N VAL A 91 -9.85 -8.58 -0.44
CA VAL A 91 -10.54 -7.89 0.65
C VAL A 91 -10.77 -6.46 0.25
N ARG A 92 -12.00 -6.01 0.48
CA ARG A 92 -12.40 -4.64 0.21
C ARG A 92 -12.75 -3.90 1.48
N ASP A 93 -12.41 -2.61 1.50
CA ASP A 93 -12.81 -1.71 2.57
C ASP A 93 -14.27 -1.23 2.40
N ALA A 94 -14.70 -0.31 3.27
CA ALA A 94 -16.05 0.26 3.23
C ALA A 94 -16.34 1.08 1.95
N ASP A 95 -15.30 1.54 1.25
CA ASP A 95 -15.38 2.30 0.00
C ASP A 95 -15.20 1.41 -1.24
N ASN A 96 -15.21 0.08 -1.06
CA ASN A 96 -15.04 -0.94 -2.10
C ASN A 96 -13.64 -0.94 -2.76
N GLN A 97 -12.63 -0.38 -2.10
CA GLN A 97 -11.23 -0.37 -2.53
C GLN A 97 -10.54 -1.68 -2.15
N VAL A 98 -9.60 -2.16 -2.97
CA VAL A 98 -8.90 -3.42 -2.66
C VAL A 98 -7.74 -3.09 -1.73
N VAL A 99 -7.81 -3.60 -0.51
CA VAL A 99 -6.81 -3.35 0.53
C VAL A 99 -5.91 -4.55 0.78
N GLU A 100 -6.39 -5.76 0.50
CA GLU A 100 -5.63 -7.00 0.69
C GLU A 100 -5.93 -7.99 -0.45
N ILE A 101 -4.95 -8.84 -0.74
CA ILE A 101 -5.06 -9.95 -1.69
C ILE A 101 -4.61 -11.21 -0.97
N TYR A 102 -5.51 -12.20 -0.86
CA TYR A 102 -5.20 -13.53 -0.38
C TYR A 102 -4.95 -14.45 -1.55
N ILE A 103 -3.87 -15.22 -1.46
CA ILE A 103 -3.53 -16.27 -2.43
C ILE A 103 -3.37 -17.55 -1.63
N THR A 104 -4.30 -18.47 -1.83
CA THR A 104 -4.29 -19.80 -1.24
C THR A 104 -3.87 -20.78 -2.31
N ALA A 105 -2.88 -21.62 -2.02
CA ALA A 105 -2.43 -22.68 -2.91
C ALA A 105 -2.37 -24.02 -2.16
N ASP A 106 -2.98 -25.06 -2.72
CA ASP A 106 -2.99 -26.41 -2.18
C ASP A 106 -3.04 -27.46 -3.31
N PRO A 107 -1.96 -28.24 -3.55
CA PRO A 107 -0.74 -28.31 -2.76
C PRO A 107 0.35 -27.32 -3.20
N VAL A 108 1.18 -26.93 -2.23
CA VAL A 108 2.50 -26.34 -2.49
C VAL A 108 3.55 -27.45 -2.46
N PHE A 109 4.35 -27.57 -3.52
CA PHE A 109 5.37 -28.62 -3.64
C PHE A 109 6.78 -28.02 -3.77
N PRO A 110 7.85 -28.80 -3.56
CA PRO A 110 9.21 -28.32 -3.72
C PRO A 110 9.47 -27.87 -5.17
N GLY A 111 9.89 -26.61 -5.34
CA GLY A 111 10.00 -25.95 -6.64
C GLY A 111 8.76 -25.16 -7.07
N TRP A 112 7.71 -25.13 -6.24
CA TRP A 112 6.55 -24.28 -6.48
C TRP A 112 6.97 -22.82 -6.51
N THR A 113 6.46 -22.08 -7.47
CA THR A 113 6.84 -20.73 -7.84
C THR A 113 5.58 -19.94 -8.10
N LEU A 114 5.55 -18.72 -7.57
CA LEU A 114 4.55 -17.71 -7.86
C LEU A 114 5.27 -16.42 -8.22
N TRP A 115 5.00 -15.90 -9.41
CA TRP A 115 5.35 -14.55 -9.80
C TRP A 115 4.08 -13.74 -9.96
N PHE A 116 3.95 -12.74 -9.10
CA PHE A 116 2.79 -11.90 -8.98
C PHE A 116 3.19 -10.42 -9.12
N LYS A 117 2.27 -9.62 -9.64
CA LYS A 117 2.40 -8.17 -9.79
C LYS A 117 1.16 -7.48 -9.25
N MET A 118 1.36 -6.35 -8.56
CA MET A 118 0.27 -5.46 -8.15
C MET A 118 0.59 -4.00 -8.44
N LEU A 119 -0.43 -3.26 -8.86
CA LEU A 119 -0.38 -1.83 -9.06
C LEU A 119 -1.01 -1.12 -7.87
N ILE A 120 -0.18 -0.38 -7.14
CA ILE A 120 -0.57 0.36 -5.95
C ILE A 120 -0.72 1.83 -6.33
N HIS A 121 -1.84 2.45 -5.99
CA HIS A 121 -2.13 3.85 -6.31
C HIS A 121 -2.26 4.68 -5.04
N ASN A 122 -1.51 5.78 -4.96
CA ASN A 122 -1.73 6.79 -3.92
C ASN A 122 -2.92 7.68 -4.30
N LYS A 123 -4.10 7.29 -3.83
CA LYS A 123 -5.35 8.06 -3.96
C LYS A 123 -5.41 9.24 -2.99
N GLY A 124 -4.57 9.21 -1.95
CA GLY A 124 -4.47 10.23 -0.93
C GLY A 124 -4.03 11.59 -1.47
N ARG A 125 -4.22 12.63 -0.65
CA ARG A 125 -3.79 14.00 -0.99
C ARG A 125 -2.35 14.30 -0.60
N LEU A 126 -1.72 13.36 0.08
CA LEU A 126 -0.38 13.51 0.65
C LEU A 126 0.55 12.51 -0.02
N SER A 127 1.81 12.89 -0.16
CA SER A 127 2.82 11.93 -0.59
C SER A 127 2.98 10.84 0.46
N VAL A 128 3.14 9.61 0.00
CA VAL A 128 3.43 8.45 0.83
C VAL A 128 4.78 7.88 0.44
N GLN A 129 5.49 7.32 1.41
CA GLN A 129 6.70 6.55 1.18
C GLN A 129 6.38 5.10 1.52
N SER A 130 6.70 4.15 0.63
CA SER A 130 6.66 2.75 0.99
C SER A 130 7.69 2.51 2.09
N ASP A 131 7.23 1.91 3.18
CA ASP A 131 8.05 1.57 4.32
C ASP A 131 8.69 0.18 4.12
N ILE A 132 9.45 -0.24 5.11
CA ILE A 132 9.96 -1.60 5.18
C ILE A 132 8.77 -2.57 5.15
N HIS A 133 8.86 -3.56 4.28
CA HIS A 133 7.87 -4.63 4.23
C HIS A 133 8.05 -5.57 5.43
N HIS A 134 6.95 -5.93 6.08
CA HIS A 134 6.96 -6.87 7.19
C HIS A 134 6.47 -8.23 6.73
N TRP A 135 7.12 -9.27 7.22
CA TRP A 135 6.74 -10.66 6.96
C TRP A 135 6.23 -11.28 8.23
N ASN A 136 5.16 -12.04 8.10
CA ASN A 136 4.68 -12.92 9.13
C ASN A 136 4.57 -14.33 8.54
N TRP A 137 5.30 -15.24 9.17
CA TRP A 137 5.31 -16.65 8.81
C TRP A 137 4.75 -17.46 9.96
N ILE A 138 3.75 -18.28 9.66
CA ILE A 138 3.16 -19.22 10.63
C ILE A 138 3.20 -20.63 10.04
N GLY A 139 3.54 -21.59 10.90
CA GLY A 139 3.75 -22.99 10.58
C GLY A 139 5.23 -23.37 10.54
N PRO A 140 5.55 -24.61 10.15
CA PRO A 140 4.65 -25.68 9.69
C PRO A 140 3.63 -26.14 10.74
N GLU A 141 2.40 -26.40 10.30
CA GLU A 141 1.33 -27.00 11.12
C GLU A 141 0.89 -28.35 10.52
N ASP A 142 0.70 -29.37 11.37
CA ASP A 142 0.23 -30.72 10.96
C ASP A 142 -1.23 -30.71 10.46
N THR A 143 -2.02 -29.75 10.92
CA THR A 143 -3.44 -29.59 10.59
C THR A 143 -3.70 -28.19 10.10
N ASP A 144 -4.55 -28.01 9.09
CA ASP A 144 -5.01 -26.69 8.65
C ASP A 144 -5.63 -25.97 9.87
N PRO A 145 -4.99 -24.91 10.38
CA PRO A 145 -5.44 -24.26 11.59
C PRO A 145 -6.63 -23.32 11.34
N CYS A 146 -7.34 -23.43 10.20
CA CYS A 146 -8.50 -22.60 9.85
C CYS A 146 -8.16 -21.12 10.04
N TRP A 147 -7.22 -20.61 9.25
CA TRP A 147 -6.76 -19.23 9.36
C TRP A 147 -7.93 -18.25 9.19
N LEU A 148 -8.30 -17.57 10.27
CA LEU A 148 -9.18 -16.43 10.16
C LEU A 148 -8.39 -15.28 9.52
N ILE A 149 -8.98 -14.74 8.46
CA ILE A 149 -8.52 -13.60 7.65
C ILE A 149 -8.06 -12.41 8.51
N ALA A 150 -8.68 -12.19 9.68
CA ALA A 150 -8.53 -10.94 10.44
C ALA A 150 -7.43 -10.91 11.52
N ASP A 151 -6.74 -12.02 11.83
CA ASP A 151 -5.84 -12.06 13.00
C ASP A 151 -4.37 -11.77 12.62
N TYR A 152 -4.10 -10.53 12.21
CA TYR A 152 -2.75 -9.96 12.24
C TYR A 152 -2.39 -9.63 13.70
N GLY A 153 -2.24 -10.65 14.54
CA GLY A 153 -1.71 -10.51 15.88
C GLY A 153 -0.33 -9.83 15.84
N GLN A 154 0.06 -9.15 16.92
CA GLN A 154 1.36 -8.47 17.02
C GLN A 154 2.52 -9.47 16.89
N TYR A 155 3.06 -9.67 15.69
CA TYR A 155 4.25 -10.49 15.49
C TYR A 155 5.50 -9.61 15.52
N PRO A 156 6.56 -10.03 16.23
CA PRO A 156 7.76 -9.23 16.39
C PRO A 156 8.44 -8.95 15.04
N ASP A 157 8.97 -7.74 14.95
CA ASP A 157 9.44 -6.95 13.80
C ASP A 157 10.65 -7.53 13.02
N ASP A 158 10.75 -8.85 12.93
CA ASP A 158 11.96 -9.50 12.48
C ASP A 158 11.71 -10.08 11.08
N ARG A 159 12.59 -9.72 10.13
CA ARG A 159 12.67 -10.23 8.75
C ARG A 159 13.00 -11.73 8.72
N ASN A 160 12.20 -12.53 9.40
CA ASN A 160 12.34 -13.97 9.46
C ASN A 160 11.79 -14.51 8.15
N ILE A 161 12.65 -14.49 7.12
CA ILE A 161 12.47 -15.37 5.97
C ILE A 161 12.22 -16.76 6.55
N PRO A 162 11.19 -17.48 6.08
CA PRO A 162 10.90 -18.81 6.57
C PRO A 162 12.15 -19.68 6.56
N THR A 163 12.57 -20.12 7.75
CA THR A 163 13.73 -20.99 7.91
C THR A 163 13.30 -22.29 8.58
N TYR A 164 13.69 -23.41 7.99
CA TYR A 164 13.64 -24.69 8.65
C TYR A 164 14.88 -24.83 9.55
N VAL A 165 14.68 -25.27 10.79
CA VAL A 165 15.76 -25.60 11.71
C VAL A 165 15.80 -27.11 11.88
N ASP A 166 16.90 -27.72 11.49
CA ASP A 166 17.09 -29.16 11.67
C ASP A 166 17.11 -29.49 13.18
N PRO A 167 16.24 -30.38 13.68
CA PRO A 167 16.16 -30.68 15.10
C PRO A 167 17.38 -31.46 15.63
N ASP A 168 18.08 -32.20 14.76
CA ASP A 168 19.23 -33.02 15.12
C ASP A 168 20.54 -32.20 15.11
N THR A 169 20.70 -31.31 14.11
CA THR A 169 21.93 -30.52 13.95
C THR A 169 21.82 -29.07 14.44
N GLY A 170 20.61 -28.51 14.48
CA GLY A 170 20.36 -27.09 14.73
C GLY A 170 20.67 -26.18 13.54
N ASP A 171 21.00 -26.74 12.38
CA ASP A 171 21.31 -25.97 11.16
C ASP A 171 20.05 -25.30 10.60
N ARG A 172 20.23 -24.12 10.00
CA ARG A 172 19.14 -23.30 9.44
C ARG A 172 19.17 -23.33 7.92
N TYR A 173 18.00 -23.53 7.32
CA TYR A 173 17.82 -23.62 5.88
C TYR A 173 16.69 -22.71 5.42
N GLU A 174 16.97 -21.86 4.44
CA GLU A 174 15.95 -21.02 3.79
C GLU A 174 15.09 -21.89 2.87
N ILE A 175 13.81 -22.02 3.22
CA ILE A 175 12.85 -22.83 2.44
C ILE A 175 12.20 -22.02 1.30
N LEU A 176 12.36 -20.70 1.32
CA LEU A 176 11.70 -19.77 0.43
C LEU A 176 12.73 -18.79 -0.14
N ASP A 177 12.88 -18.80 -1.46
CA ASP A 177 13.56 -17.75 -2.22
C ASP A 177 12.53 -16.68 -2.58
N TYR A 178 12.86 -15.44 -2.25
CA TYR A 178 12.00 -14.28 -2.44
C TYR A 178 12.75 -13.18 -3.15
N SER A 179 12.12 -12.63 -4.18
CA SER A 179 12.58 -11.39 -4.81
C SER A 179 11.42 -10.43 -5.00
N GLU A 180 11.68 -9.15 -4.72
CA GLU A 180 10.76 -8.06 -4.99
C GLU A 180 11.42 -7.01 -5.88
N ALA A 181 10.59 -6.27 -6.61
CA ALA A 181 11.00 -5.08 -7.33
C ALA A 181 9.84 -4.08 -7.37
N LEU A 182 10.18 -2.81 -7.20
CA LEU A 182 9.27 -1.69 -7.35
C LEU A 182 9.61 -0.97 -8.66
N TYR A 183 8.58 -0.61 -9.42
CA TYR A 183 8.71 0.14 -10.66
C TYR A 183 7.84 1.38 -10.69
N ASP A 184 8.48 2.50 -11.01
CA ASP A 184 7.80 3.76 -11.28
C ASP A 184 7.19 3.76 -12.69
N HIS A 185 6.24 4.67 -12.90
CA HIS A 185 5.68 4.92 -14.23
C HIS A 185 6.75 5.55 -15.15
N ASP A 186 6.82 5.06 -16.39
CA ASP A 186 7.68 5.62 -17.42
C ASP A 186 7.04 6.85 -18.09
N ASP A 187 7.21 7.99 -17.43
CA ASP A 187 6.80 9.30 -17.94
C ASP A 187 7.57 9.72 -19.21
N THR A 188 8.71 9.07 -19.51
CA THR A 188 9.56 9.45 -20.65
C THR A 188 8.95 8.96 -21.96
N ASN A 189 8.52 7.69 -22.02
CA ASN A 189 7.90 7.15 -23.22
C ASN A 189 6.37 7.26 -23.23
N ASN A 190 5.76 7.51 -22.07
CA ASN A 190 4.30 7.64 -21.94
C ASN A 190 3.89 8.99 -21.33
N PRO A 191 4.35 10.14 -21.86
CA PRO A 191 4.09 11.46 -21.28
C PRO A 191 2.60 11.85 -21.30
N ASP A 192 1.82 11.23 -22.17
CA ASP A 192 0.38 11.47 -22.31
C ASP A 192 -0.48 10.54 -21.42
N CYS A 193 0.11 9.66 -20.60
CA CYS A 193 -0.70 8.82 -19.69
C CYS A 193 -1.35 9.70 -18.61
N VAL A 194 -2.67 9.63 -18.52
CA VAL A 194 -3.43 10.37 -17.50
C VAL A 194 -3.32 9.63 -16.17
N PRO A 195 -2.87 10.28 -15.08
CA PRO A 195 -2.84 9.67 -13.76
C PRO A 195 -4.25 9.40 -13.19
N PRO A 196 -4.47 8.30 -12.44
CA PRO A 196 -3.53 7.20 -12.26
C PRO A 196 -3.43 6.32 -13.50
N CYS A 197 -2.20 5.99 -13.91
CA CYS A 197 -1.98 5.14 -15.05
C CYS A 197 -2.20 3.67 -14.64
N THR A 198 -3.11 2.95 -15.28
CA THR A 198 -3.47 1.55 -14.90
C THR A 198 -2.90 0.49 -15.85
N ASN A 199 -2.10 0.92 -16.83
CA ASN A 199 -1.46 0.04 -17.78
C ASN A 199 -0.12 -0.46 -17.25
N PHE A 200 0.00 -1.76 -16.98
CA PHE A 200 1.24 -2.38 -16.49
C PHE A 200 2.43 -2.16 -17.43
N ASP A 201 2.20 -2.10 -18.74
CA ASP A 201 3.28 -1.95 -19.72
C ASP A 201 4.04 -0.62 -19.55
N HIS A 202 3.40 0.40 -18.96
CA HIS A 202 4.03 1.70 -18.73
C HIS A 202 4.96 1.70 -17.51
N TYR A 203 5.00 0.63 -16.73
CA TYR A 203 5.86 0.49 -15.55
C TYR A 203 7.06 -0.42 -15.82
N LEU A 204 7.07 -1.14 -16.94
CA LEU A 204 8.03 -2.21 -17.23
C LEU A 204 9.19 -1.75 -18.13
N TYR A 205 9.55 -0.46 -18.11
CA TYR A 205 10.48 0.12 -19.08
C TYR A 205 11.93 0.25 -18.57
N TYR A 206 12.86 0.08 -19.52
CA TYR A 206 14.31 0.25 -19.36
C TYR A 206 14.80 1.37 -20.26
N PRO A 207 15.54 2.36 -19.73
CA PRO A 207 16.19 3.37 -20.56
C PRO A 207 17.18 2.79 -21.61
N ASP A 208 17.68 1.56 -21.44
CA ASP A 208 18.80 1.01 -22.23
C ASP A 208 18.49 -0.23 -23.09
N GLY A 209 17.29 -0.79 -23.01
CA GLY A 209 16.87 -1.94 -23.83
C GLY A 209 17.59 -3.27 -23.52
N THR A 210 18.31 -3.40 -22.40
CA THR A 210 18.98 -4.65 -22.01
C THR A 210 18.47 -5.22 -20.69
N SER A 211 17.97 -6.47 -20.76
CA SER A 211 17.60 -7.44 -19.71
C SER A 211 17.53 -7.00 -18.23
N ARG A 212 16.30 -7.16 -17.69
CA ARG A 212 15.85 -7.27 -16.28
C ARG A 212 16.20 -6.10 -15.36
N PRO A 213 15.20 -5.53 -14.67
CA PRO A 213 15.37 -4.24 -14.03
C PRO A 213 16.23 -4.53 -12.81
N THR A 214 17.32 -3.79 -12.68
CA THR A 214 18.10 -3.81 -11.45
C THR A 214 17.11 -3.53 -10.34
N VAL A 215 16.94 -4.49 -9.43
CA VAL A 215 16.01 -4.44 -8.29
C VAL A 215 16.01 -3.01 -7.76
N GLY A 216 14.90 -2.30 -7.97
CA GLY A 216 14.74 -0.92 -7.54
C GLY A 216 14.88 -0.81 -6.03
N GLU A 217 15.09 0.40 -5.53
CA GLU A 217 15.10 0.67 -4.09
C GLU A 217 13.85 0.03 -3.44
N THR A 218 14.00 -0.61 -2.27
CA THR A 218 12.87 -1.20 -1.51
C THR A 218 11.91 -0.14 -0.95
N THR A 219 12.19 1.13 -1.22
CA THR A 219 11.40 2.28 -0.79
C THR A 219 11.14 3.20 -1.99
N ALA A 220 9.88 3.56 -2.23
CA ALA A 220 9.46 4.50 -3.26
C ALA A 220 8.59 5.61 -2.65
N ILE A 221 8.70 6.84 -3.18
CA ILE A 221 7.86 7.97 -2.76
C ILE A 221 6.80 8.21 -3.82
N LEU A 222 5.53 8.01 -3.46
CA LEU A 222 4.40 8.23 -4.34
C LEU A 222 3.74 9.57 -4.02
N LYS A 223 3.74 10.47 -5.00
CA LYS A 223 2.95 11.70 -4.93
C LYS A 223 1.45 11.40 -5.08
N PRO A 224 0.56 12.34 -4.72
CA PRO A 224 -0.87 12.20 -4.98
C PRO A 224 -1.14 11.84 -6.45
N CYS A 225 -2.04 10.88 -6.66
CA CYS A 225 -2.43 10.32 -7.95
C CYS A 225 -1.34 9.54 -8.70
N GLN A 226 -0.17 9.27 -8.09
CA GLN A 226 0.84 8.39 -8.69
C GLN A 226 0.60 6.94 -8.29
N SER A 227 1.01 6.03 -9.18
CA SER A 227 0.97 4.59 -8.93
C SER A 227 2.35 3.98 -9.03
N LEU A 228 2.50 2.82 -8.41
CA LEU A 228 3.72 2.02 -8.31
C LEU A 228 3.38 0.58 -8.69
N LEU A 229 4.21 -0.04 -9.52
CA LEU A 229 4.09 -1.47 -9.78
C LEU A 229 5.02 -2.23 -8.84
N LEU A 230 4.46 -3.03 -7.95
CA LEU A 230 5.19 -4.02 -7.17
C LEU A 230 5.17 -5.34 -7.91
N SER A 231 6.34 -5.96 -8.07
CA SER A 231 6.51 -7.29 -8.63
C SER A 231 7.17 -8.17 -7.57
N GLU A 232 6.57 -9.32 -7.31
CA GLU A 232 7.01 -10.26 -6.29
C GLU A 232 7.15 -11.65 -6.89
N ARG A 233 8.26 -12.31 -6.56
CA ARG A 233 8.47 -13.71 -6.92
C ARG A 233 8.80 -14.50 -5.68
N ILE A 234 7.99 -15.52 -5.44
CA ILE A 234 8.14 -16.48 -4.34
C ILE A 234 8.47 -17.82 -4.98
N THR A 235 9.54 -18.46 -4.52
CA THR A 235 9.94 -19.81 -4.95
C THR A 235 10.21 -20.67 -3.74
N PHE A 236 9.50 -21.79 -3.59
CA PHE A 236 9.81 -22.80 -2.60
C PHE A 236 10.98 -23.65 -3.09
N ASN A 237 12.07 -23.67 -2.33
CA ASN A 237 13.28 -24.35 -2.74
C ASN A 237 13.05 -25.86 -2.85
N ALA A 238 13.35 -26.44 -4.02
CA ALA A 238 13.02 -27.83 -4.33
C ALA A 238 13.84 -28.89 -3.55
N GLN A 239 15.00 -28.49 -3.03
CA GLN A 239 16.02 -29.36 -2.46
C GLN A 239 16.95 -28.59 -1.50
N PRO A 240 16.50 -27.92 -0.43
CA PRO A 240 17.46 -27.50 0.59
C PRO A 240 18.05 -28.79 1.20
N PRO A 241 19.36 -29.06 1.10
CA PRO A 241 19.97 -30.10 1.94
C PRO A 241 19.68 -29.73 3.40
N PRO A 242 19.46 -30.69 4.31
CA PRO A 242 19.49 -32.14 4.14
C PRO A 242 18.26 -32.77 3.46
N VAL A 243 18.46 -34.00 2.98
CA VAL A 243 17.39 -34.87 2.44
C VAL A 243 16.32 -35.04 3.52
N GLY A 244 15.12 -34.52 3.28
CA GLY A 244 13.97 -34.63 4.21
C GLY A 244 13.18 -33.32 4.38
N ILE A 245 13.79 -32.14 4.16
CA ILE A 245 13.07 -30.86 4.28
C ILE A 245 11.93 -30.76 3.27
N GLY A 246 12.15 -31.23 2.03
CA GLY A 246 11.11 -31.25 1.01
C GLY A 246 9.88 -32.08 1.43
N GLU A 247 10.09 -33.22 2.08
CA GLU A 247 9.01 -34.09 2.58
C GLU A 247 8.29 -33.42 3.76
N TYR A 248 9.05 -32.72 4.61
CA TYR A 248 8.49 -31.94 5.71
C TYR A 248 7.58 -30.83 5.20
N VAL A 249 8.04 -30.03 4.23
CA VAL A 249 7.24 -28.94 3.67
C VAL A 249 6.02 -29.45 2.88
N GLN A 250 6.08 -30.64 2.28
CA GLN A 250 4.93 -31.19 1.56
C GLN A 250 3.76 -31.62 2.46
N CYS A 251 4.02 -31.93 3.73
CA CYS A 251 3.02 -32.53 4.63
C CYS A 251 2.39 -31.54 5.60
N HIS A 252 2.76 -30.26 5.56
CA HIS A 252 2.35 -29.27 6.56
C HIS A 252 1.72 -28.04 5.91
N TRP A 253 0.93 -27.34 6.70
CA TRP A 253 0.31 -26.07 6.35
C TRP A 253 1.20 -24.91 6.75
N PHE A 254 1.24 -23.90 5.90
CA PHE A 254 1.97 -22.67 6.15
C PHE A 254 1.12 -21.46 5.78
N ARG A 255 1.32 -20.37 6.52
CA ARG A 255 0.78 -19.06 6.19
C ARG A 255 1.92 -18.09 6.03
N LEU A 256 1.99 -17.47 4.86
CA LEU A 256 2.87 -16.36 4.58
C LEU A 256 2.01 -15.11 4.42
N ALA A 257 2.14 -14.17 5.35
CA ALA A 257 1.51 -12.87 5.25
C ALA A 257 2.60 -11.81 5.07
N LYS A 258 2.39 -10.92 4.09
CA LYS A 258 3.26 -9.78 3.84
C LYS A 258 2.46 -8.50 4.04
N GLU A 259 3.01 -7.58 4.82
CA GLU A 259 2.46 -6.24 4.97
C GLU A 259 3.30 -5.25 4.16
N LEU A 260 2.63 -4.49 3.29
CA LEU A 260 3.22 -3.37 2.55
C LEU A 260 2.92 -2.09 3.31
N GLY A 261 3.86 -1.68 4.17
CA GLY A 261 3.73 -0.45 4.94
C GLY A 261 3.81 0.78 4.03
N PHE A 262 2.95 1.76 4.27
CA PHE A 262 3.08 3.10 3.68
C PHE A 262 2.99 4.14 4.79
N LYS A 263 3.98 5.03 4.87
CA LYS A 263 3.98 6.15 5.81
C LYS A 263 3.83 7.47 5.09
N GLN A 264 3.23 8.44 5.77
CA GLN A 264 3.20 9.81 5.27
C GLN A 264 4.62 10.33 5.07
N TYR A 265 4.91 10.80 3.87
CA TYR A 265 6.21 11.36 3.56
C TYR A 265 6.15 12.90 3.58
N ILE A 266 6.78 13.48 4.60
CA ILE A 266 6.90 14.93 4.78
C ILE A 266 8.37 15.28 4.65
N LEU A 267 8.85 15.59 3.44
CA LEU A 267 10.16 16.23 3.27
C LEU A 267 10.09 17.71 3.66
N ASP A 268 11.25 18.27 4.00
CA ASP A 268 11.57 19.71 4.18
C ASP A 268 11.28 20.60 2.96
N GLN A 269 10.43 20.16 2.03
CA GLN A 269 9.89 20.99 0.96
C GLN A 269 8.99 22.06 1.63
N PRO A 270 9.31 23.36 1.50
CA PRO A 270 8.43 24.39 2.00
C PRO A 270 7.08 24.24 1.31
N TRP A 271 6.05 23.94 2.11
CA TRP A 271 4.69 23.83 1.63
C TRP A 271 4.27 25.20 1.08
N SER A 272 4.35 25.37 -0.23
CA SER A 272 3.59 26.42 -0.90
C SER A 272 2.23 25.82 -1.22
N SER A 273 1.16 26.56 -0.91
CA SER A 273 -0.16 26.18 -1.41
C SER A 273 -0.05 25.97 -2.92
N PHE A 274 -0.36 24.77 -3.42
CA PHE A 274 -0.66 24.58 -4.83
C PHE A 274 -1.85 25.48 -5.14
N GLY A 275 -1.53 26.72 -5.53
CA GLY A 275 -2.49 27.63 -6.10
C GLY A 275 -2.91 26.98 -7.40
N TRP A 276 -4.12 26.42 -7.41
CA TRP A 276 -4.79 26.03 -8.64
C TRP A 276 -4.77 27.28 -9.53
N THR A 277 -3.86 27.35 -10.50
CA THR A 277 -3.86 28.39 -11.51
C THR A 277 -5.11 28.12 -12.32
N LYS A 278 -6.17 28.88 -12.01
CA LYS A 278 -7.42 28.87 -12.76
C LYS A 278 -7.03 28.94 -14.25
N PRO A 279 -7.42 27.97 -15.09
CA PRO A 279 -7.08 28.01 -16.49
C PRO A 279 -7.56 29.34 -17.05
N THR A 280 -6.64 30.11 -17.63
CA THR A 280 -7.00 31.30 -18.40
C THR A 280 -7.95 30.82 -19.49
N PRO A 281 -9.19 31.36 -19.56
CA PRO A 281 -10.06 31.06 -20.67
C PRO A 281 -9.37 31.50 -21.98
N PRO A 282 -9.62 30.79 -23.10
CA PRO A 282 -9.11 31.18 -24.41
C PRO A 282 -9.58 32.58 -24.83
#